data_AF-A0AAJ1EWE8-F1
#
_entry.id   AF-A0AAJ1EWE8-F1
#
_cell.length_a   1.000
_cell.length_b   1.000
_cell.length_c   1.000
_cell.angle_alpha   90.00
_cell.angle_beta   90.00
_cell.angle_gamma   90.00
#
_symmetry.space_group_name_H-M   'P 1'
#
loop_
_entity.id
_entity.type
_entity.pdbx_description
1 polymer ?
#
loop_
_entity_poly.entity_id
_entity_poly.type
_entity_poly.pdbx_seq_one_letter_code
_entity_poly.pdbx_strand_id
1 'polypeptide(L)' 'MDKKLVFLDSVLLQQDMRIRLPKSVLVNIDGKAGETRLDVYFDAITKEIILRNSDNQNNKESKIKKQG' A
#
# COMPACT_ATOMS: atom_id res chain seq x y z
N MET A 1 -1.83 -18.05 7.42
CA MET A 1 -3.00 -17.14 7.38
C MET A 1 -3.16 -16.70 5.95
N ASP A 2 -4.21 -17.15 5.28
CA ASP A 2 -4.46 -16.83 3.87
C ASP A 2 -4.65 -15.32 3.70
N LYS A 3 -3.61 -14.66 3.19
CA LYS A 3 -3.74 -13.28 2.73
C LYS A 3 -4.74 -13.33 1.56
N LYS A 4 -5.94 -12.75 1.75
CA LYS A 4 -6.90 -12.53 0.67
C LYS A 4 -6.33 -11.46 -0.28
N LEU A 5 -5.41 -11.88 -1.14
CA LEU A 5 -4.82 -11.05 -2.17
C LEU A 5 -5.83 -10.95 -3.32
N VAL A 6 -6.05 -9.73 -3.79
CA VAL A 6 -6.83 -9.47 -5.00
C VAL A 6 -5.83 -9.05 -6.07
N PHE A 7 -5.78 -9.80 -7.17
CA PHE A 7 -4.98 -9.41 -8.32
C PHE A 7 -5.56 -8.13 -8.93
N LEU A 8 -4.72 -7.12 -9.14
CA LEU A 8 -5.15 -5.84 -9.72
C LEU A 8 -4.66 -5.67 -11.15
N ASP A 9 -3.37 -5.89 -11.40
CA ASP A 9 -2.76 -5.78 -12.72
C ASP A 9 -1.33 -6.36 -12.71
N SER A 10 -0.73 -6.51 -13.89
CA SER A 10 0.72 -6.72 -14.07
C SER A 10 1.36 -5.49 -14.72
N VAL A 11 2.31 -4.87 -14.00
CA VAL A 11 2.93 -3.62 -14.42
C VAL A 11 4.42 -3.81 -14.68
N LEU A 12 4.93 -3.21 -15.75
CA LEU A 12 6.36 -3.21 -16.04
C LEU A 12 7.07 -2.13 -15.23
N LEU A 13 8.19 -2.48 -14.60
CA LEU A 13 9.11 -1.51 -14.00
C LEU A 13 9.84 -0.75 -15.11
N GLN A 14 9.65 0.57 -15.13
CA GLN A 14 10.28 1.43 -16.12
C GLN A 14 11.78 1.63 -15.83
N GLN A 15 12.55 2.07 -16.82
CA GLN A 15 14.02 2.26 -16.70
C GLN A 15 14.43 3.22 -15.58
N ASP A 16 13.57 4.18 -15.25
CA ASP A 16 13.78 5.12 -14.14
C ASP A 16 13.09 4.68 -12.85
N MET A 17 12.85 3.38 -12.71
CA MET A 17 12.31 2.72 -11.51
C MET A 17 10.86 3.09 -11.17
N ARG A 18 10.11 3.67 -12.12
CA ARG A 18 8.67 3.96 -11.92
C ARG A 18 7.81 2.74 -12.24
N ILE A 19 6.74 2.59 -11.46
CA ILE A 19 5.61 1.71 -11.78
C ILE A 19 4.33 2.55 -11.91
N ARG A 20 3.42 2.11 -12.78
CA ARG A 20 2.13 2.79 -12.99
C ARG A 20 1.06 1.98 -12.29
N LEU A 21 0.58 2.46 -11.15
CA LEU A 21 -0.42 1.74 -10.37
C LEU A 21 -1.78 1.73 -11.10
N PRO A 22 -2.54 0.61 -11.06
CA PRO A 22 -3.87 0.56 -11.64
C PRO A 22 -4.83 1.46 -10.87
N LYS A 23 -5.81 2.05 -11.57
CA LYS A 23 -6.79 2.98 -10.98
C LYS A 23 -7.58 2.37 -9.81
N SER A 24 -7.79 1.05 -9.83
CA SER A 24 -8.47 0.29 -8.78
C SER A 24 -7.81 0.41 -7.41
N VAL A 25 -6.50 0.71 -7.35
CA VAL A 25 -5.79 0.94 -6.09
C VAL A 25 -6.46 2.05 -5.28
N LEU A 26 -6.87 3.14 -5.90
CA LEU A 26 -7.47 4.29 -5.21
C LEU A 26 -8.74 3.88 -4.44
N VAL A 27 -9.60 3.06 -5.06
CA VAL A 27 -10.82 2.57 -4.42
C VAL A 27 -10.48 1.59 -3.29
N ASN A 28 -9.55 0.67 -3.52
CA ASN A 28 -9.22 -0.40 -2.56
C ASN A 28 -8.49 0.10 -1.31
N ILE A 29 -7.75 1.20 -1.40
CA ILE A 29 -7.01 1.78 -0.26
C ILE A 29 -7.68 3.02 0.33
N ASP A 30 -8.85 3.40 -0.19
CA ASP A 30 -9.54 4.66 0.10
C ASP A 30 -8.62 5.89 -0.10
N GLY A 31 -7.95 5.92 -1.25
CA GLY A 31 -6.96 6.92 -1.62
C GLY A 31 -7.46 7.91 -2.68
N LYS A 32 -6.73 9.02 -2.81
CA LYS A 32 -6.96 10.10 -3.77
C LYS A 32 -5.71 10.33 -4.62
N ALA A 33 -5.92 10.47 -5.93
CA ALA A 33 -4.85 10.73 -6.88
C ALA A 33 -4.16 12.08 -6.57
N GLY A 34 -2.82 12.08 -6.54
CA GLY A 34 -2.03 13.29 -6.27
C GLY A 34 -1.98 13.70 -4.79
N GLU A 35 -2.78 13.10 -3.91
CA GLU A 35 -2.84 13.44 -2.49
C GLU A 35 -2.32 12.30 -1.60
N THR A 36 -2.73 11.05 -1.87
CA THR A 36 -2.36 9.91 -1.02
C THR A 36 -0.88 9.59 -1.09
N ARG A 37 -0.24 9.54 0.08
CA ARG A 37 1.13 9.09 0.23
C ARG A 37 1.17 7.59 0.51
N LEU A 38 2.13 6.91 -0.11
CA LEU A 38 2.37 5.49 0.07
C LEU A 38 3.79 5.30 0.58
N ASP A 39 3.93 4.62 1.71
CA ASP A 39 5.20 4.17 2.24
C ASP A 39 5.62 2.89 1.52
N VAL A 40 6.90 2.80 1.17
CA VAL A 40 7.49 1.66 0.46
C VAL A 40 8.29 0.81 1.45
N TYR A 41 7.95 -0.46 1.57
CA TYR A 41 8.67 -1.43 2.39
C TYR A 41 9.19 -2.58 1.55
N PHE A 42 10.33 -3.13 1.95
CA PHE A 42 10.84 -4.40 1.46
C PHE A 42 10.66 -5.46 2.55
N ASP A 43 9.88 -6.50 2.26
CA ASP A 43 9.77 -7.68 3.11
C ASP A 43 10.92 -8.62 2.77
N ALA A 44 11.92 -8.71 3.66
CA ALA A 44 13.11 -9.52 3.42
C ALA A 44 12.83 -11.04 3.43
N ILE A 45 11.71 -11.48 4.01
CA ILE A 45 11.35 -12.90 4.09
C ILE A 45 10.71 -13.35 2.78
N THR A 46 9.68 -12.63 2.33
CA THR A 46 8.95 -12.96 1.09
C THR A 46 9.60 -12.37 -0.15
N LYS A 47 10.57 -11.44 0.03
CA LYS A 47 11.21 -10.65 -1.04
C LYS A 47 10.22 -9.80 -1.83
N GLU A 48 9.16 -9.34 -1.18
CA GLU A 48 8.10 -8.53 -1.77
C GLU A 48 8.32 -7.03 -1.51
N ILE A 49 7.90 -6.20 -2.45
CA ILE A 49 7.71 -4.76 -2.22
C ILE A 49 6.27 -4.53 -1.76
N ILE A 50 6.12 -3.88 -0.61
CA ILE A 50 4.82 -3.58 -0.03
C ILE A 50 4.63 -2.06 -0.05
N LEU A 51 3.56 -1.61 -0.69
CA LEU A 51 3.09 -0.23 -0.61
C LEU A 51 2.00 -0.12 0.46
N ARG A 52 2.15 0.79 1.43
CA ARG A 52 1.15 1.02 2.48
C ARG A 52 0.68 2.47 2.48
N ASN A 53 -0.62 2.70 2.62
CA ASN A 53 -1.15 4.04 2.85
C ASN A 53 -0.65 4.58 4.20
N SER A 54 0.12 5.67 4.16
CA SER A 54 0.77 6.26 5.34
C SER A 54 -0.26 6.75 6.37
N ASP A 55 -1.40 7.27 5.92
CA ASP A 55 -2.44 7.86 6.80
C ASP A 55 -3.20 6.79 7.61
N ASN A 56 -3.26 5.55 7.08
CA ASN A 56 -3.90 4.43 7.77
C ASN A 56 -3.08 3.89 8.96
N GLN A 57 -1.81 4.25 9.10
CA GLN A 57 -1.00 3.89 10.27
C GLN A 57 -1.37 4.76 11.49
N ASN A 58 -1.53 6.07 11.28
CA ASN A 58 -1.89 7.03 12.32
C ASN A 58 -3.24 6.70 12.98
N ASN A 59 -4.20 6.21 12.20
CA ASN A 59 -5.52 5.82 12.70
C ASN A 59 -5.51 4.50 13.51
N LYS A 60 -4.57 3.58 13.23
CA LYS A 60 -4.44 2.33 14.01
C LYS A 60 -3.73 2.59 15.34
N GLU A 61 -2.65 3.36 15.36
CA GLU A 61 -1.95 3.73 16.59
C GLU A 61 -2.82 4.58 17.53
N SER A 62 -3.63 5.49 16.97
CA SER A 62 -4.57 6.32 17.75
C SER A 62 -5.73 5.52 18.36
N LYS A 63 -6.10 4.37 17.77
CA LYS A 63 -7.12 3.47 18.34
C LYS A 63 -6.54 2.56 19.43
N ILE A 64 -5.29 2.13 19.32
CA ILE A 64 -4.61 1.31 20.34
C ILE A 64 -4.40 2.12 21.63
N LYS A 65 -4.07 3.41 21.54
CA LYS A 65 -3.86 4.28 22.72
C LYS A 65 -5.14 4.67 23.48
N LYS A 66 -6.34 4.41 22.94
CA LYS A 66 -7.63 4.75 23.59
C LYS A 66 -8.30 3.56 24.30
N GLN A 67 -7.68 2.39 24.29
CA GLN A 67 -8.19 1.17 24.95
C GLN A 67 -7.27 0.65 26.05
N GLY A 68 -6.24 1.42 26.43
CA GLY A 68 -5.33 1.13 27.54
C GLY A 68 -5.47 2.14 28.67
#